data_AF-A0A3N5N2F9-F1
#
_entry.id   AF-A0A3N5N2F9-F1
#
_cell.length_a   1.000
_cell.length_b   1.000
_cell.length_c   1.000
_cell.angle_alpha   90.00
_cell.angle_beta   90.00
_cell.angle_gamma   90.00
#
_symmetry.space_group_name_H-M   'P 1'
#
loop_
_entity.id
_entity.type
_entity.pdbx_description
1 polymer ?
#
loop_
_entity_poly.entity_id
_entity_poly.type
_entity_poly.pdbx_seq_one_letter_code
_entity_poly.pdbx_strand_id
1 'polypeptide(L)'
;MVQVQATAGFYHDNNLFRLPSVSDAVVENVFGIDPKNNSDTARILGIGLKLDKLISRQRLVADINVNETRYDKNTDLNFTGGDGRTAWLWQLGNDWSGEASYQRRRQLGGFEDFRRDVQDLIDTDIYSLTGGYQFHPRWRVSADVSKQDSEHSAAVRRTLDYDSETVGAELRYRTPALNFIGVQA
;
A
#
# COMPACT_ATOMS: atom_id res chain seq x y z
N MET A 1 21.39 -8.27 4.54
CA MET A 1 21.42 -6.90 5.07
C MET A 1 20.23 -6.70 5.98
N VAL A 2 20.41 -5.98 7.08
CA VAL A 2 19.32 -5.51 7.94
C VAL A 2 19.53 -4.01 8.13
N GLN A 3 18.49 -3.21 7.98
CA GLN A 3 18.51 -1.78 8.25
C GLN A 3 17.31 -1.43 9.12
N VAL A 4 17.55 -0.53 10.08
CA VAL A 4 16.51 0.03 10.93
C VAL A 4 16.54 1.54 10.73
N GLN A 5 15.37 2.16 10.64
CA GLN A 5 15.23 3.59 10.47
C GLN A 5 14.20 4.14 11.44
N ALA A 6 14.39 5.37 11.87
CA ALA A 6 13.41 6.13 12.63
C ALA A 6 13.08 7.39 11.84
N THR A 7 11.81 7.77 11.83
CA THR A 7 11.30 8.92 11.09
C THR A 7 10.58 9.84 12.06
N ALA A 8 10.86 11.13 11.99
CA ALA A 8 10.10 12.17 12.64
C ALA A 8 9.81 13.27 11.62
N GLY A 9 8.58 13.77 11.61
CA GLY A 9 8.16 14.79 10.66
C GLY A 9 6.97 15.58 11.18
N PHE A 10 6.69 16.69 10.52
CA PHE A 10 5.47 17.44 10.71
C PHE A 10 5.02 18.00 9.37
N TYR A 11 3.72 18.18 9.18
CA TYR A 11 3.16 18.86 8.02
C TYR A 11 1.99 19.72 8.45
N HIS A 12 1.75 20.79 7.69
CA HIS A 12 0.60 21.67 7.88
C HIS A 12 -0.29 21.55 6.66
N ASP A 13 -1.58 21.27 6.89
CA ASP A 13 -2.62 21.22 5.87
C ASP A 13 -3.61 22.34 6.14
N ASN A 14 -3.77 23.25 5.18
CA ASN A 14 -4.71 24.37 5.29
C ASN A 14 -6.12 24.03 4.78
N ASN A 15 -6.30 22.85 4.19
CA ASN A 15 -7.58 22.34 3.72
C ASN A 15 -7.72 20.84 4.04
N LEU A 16 -7.60 20.50 5.33
CA LEU A 16 -7.57 19.14 5.84
C LEU A 16 -8.76 18.32 5.35
N PHE A 17 -9.96 18.89 5.35
CA PHE A 17 -11.19 18.20 4.96
C PHE A 17 -11.52 18.33 3.47
N ARG A 18 -10.58 18.85 2.66
CA ARG A 18 -10.73 18.99 1.19
C ARG A 18 -11.99 19.75 0.79
N LEU A 19 -12.31 20.79 1.56
CA LEU A 19 -13.50 21.60 1.35
C LEU A 19 -13.37 22.51 0.12
N PRO A 20 -14.49 22.75 -0.60
CA PRO A 20 -14.51 23.70 -1.70
C PRO A 20 -14.40 25.14 -1.18
N SER A 21 -13.91 26.06 -2.02
CA SER A 21 -13.81 27.49 -1.69
C SER A 21 -15.18 28.19 -1.76
N VAL A 22 -16.02 27.90 -0.78
CA VAL A 22 -17.35 28.50 -0.58
C VAL A 22 -17.36 29.32 0.72
N SER A 23 -18.46 30.01 1.02
CA SER A 23 -18.55 30.79 2.27
C SER A 23 -18.52 29.89 3.51
N ASP A 24 -17.95 30.40 4.60
CA ASP A 24 -17.89 29.74 5.91
C ASP A 24 -19.26 29.23 6.38
N ALA A 25 -20.32 30.03 6.13
CA ALA A 25 -21.69 29.65 6.44
C ALA A 25 -22.14 28.41 5.65
N VAL A 26 -21.71 28.23 4.40
CA VAL A 26 -22.03 27.04 3.61
C VAL A 26 -21.22 25.84 4.14
N VAL A 27 -19.95 26.03 4.47
CA VAL A 27 -19.12 24.98 5.08
C VAL A 27 -19.77 24.43 6.35
N GLU A 28 -20.13 25.31 7.28
CA GLU A 28 -20.73 24.93 8.56
C GLU A 28 -22.11 24.27 8.38
N ASN A 29 -23.01 24.89 7.60
CA ASN A 29 -24.39 24.39 7.46
C ASN A 29 -24.53 23.14 6.58
N VAL A 30 -23.65 22.94 5.59
CA VAL A 30 -23.76 21.84 4.62
C VAL A 30 -22.85 20.66 4.97
N PHE A 31 -21.64 20.94 5.45
CA PHE A 31 -20.63 19.92 5.74
C PHE A 31 -20.47 19.65 7.24
N GLY A 32 -21.08 20.45 8.12
CA GLY A 32 -21.03 20.24 9.57
C GLY A 32 -19.64 20.42 10.17
N ILE A 33 -18.74 21.11 9.46
CA ILE A 33 -17.35 21.33 9.85
C ILE A 33 -17.21 22.80 10.26
N ASP A 34 -16.61 23.08 11.42
CA ASP A 34 -16.19 24.43 11.77
C ASP A 34 -15.05 24.85 10.82
N PRO A 35 -15.21 25.94 10.02
CA PRO A 35 -14.17 26.42 9.12
C PRO A 35 -12.80 26.63 9.79
N LYS A 36 -12.77 26.92 11.09
CA LYS A 36 -11.53 27.09 11.88
C LYS A 36 -10.75 25.80 12.09
N ASN A 37 -11.41 24.65 11.98
CA ASN A 37 -10.82 23.32 12.14
C ASN A 37 -10.31 22.75 10.81
N ASN A 38 -10.61 23.38 9.67
CA ASN A 38 -10.15 22.94 8.36
C ASN A 38 -8.63 23.10 8.12
N SER A 39 -7.94 23.80 9.01
CA SER A 39 -6.48 23.95 8.97
C SER A 39 -5.85 23.38 10.23
N ASP A 40 -4.88 22.48 10.04
CA ASP A 40 -4.22 21.78 11.13
C ASP A 40 -2.76 21.46 10.83
N THR A 41 -1.99 21.25 11.90
CA THR A 41 -0.63 20.70 11.84
C THR A 41 -0.65 19.29 12.40
N ALA A 42 -0.03 18.35 11.70
CA ALA A 42 0.15 17.00 12.20
C ALA A 42 1.64 16.67 12.36
N ARG A 43 1.93 15.85 13.36
CA ARG A 43 3.26 15.33 13.68
C ARG A 43 3.26 13.84 13.40
N ILE A 44 4.33 13.36 12.78
CA ILE A 44 4.50 11.97 12.41
C ILE A 44 5.72 11.44 13.14
N LEU A 45 5.57 10.32 13.83
CA LEU A 45 6.66 9.53 14.38
C LEU A 45 6.59 8.13 13.83
N GLY A 46 7.71 7.56 13.40
CA GLY A 46 7.70 6.24 12.79
C GLY A 46 9.00 5.48 12.97
N ILE A 47 8.90 4.17 12.78
CA ILE A 47 10.00 3.23 12.78
C ILE A 47 9.87 2.33 11.54
N GLY A 48 11.01 2.00 10.94
CA GLY A 48 11.06 1.12 9.78
C GLY A 48 12.13 0.05 9.93
N LEU A 49 11.88 -1.10 9.31
CA LEU A 49 12.77 -2.25 9.25
C LEU A 49 12.87 -2.72 7.80
N LYS A 50 14.11 -2.90 7.32
CA LYS A 50 14.39 -3.54 6.03
C LYS A 50 15.27 -4.76 6.22
N LEU A 51 14.87 -5.86 5.60
CA LEU A 51 15.58 -7.14 5.60
C LEU A 51 15.79 -7.58 4.15
N ASP A 52 17.01 -8.01 3.85
CA ASP A 52 17.31 -8.72 2.60
C ASP A 52 18.30 -9.84 2.92
N LYS A 53 17.84 -11.08 2.86
CA LYS A 53 18.63 -12.26 3.22
C LYS A 53 18.56 -13.29 2.12
N LEU A 54 19.71 -13.55 1.50
CA LEU A 54 19.92 -14.71 0.65
C LEU A 54 20.31 -15.91 1.52
N ILE A 55 19.55 -17.00 1.42
CA ILE A 55 19.79 -18.29 2.05
C ILE A 55 19.86 -19.33 0.93
N SER A 56 21.07 -19.73 0.56
CA SER A 56 21.30 -20.55 -0.64
C SER A 56 20.75 -19.83 -1.89
N ARG A 57 19.71 -20.38 -2.54
CA ARG A 57 19.04 -19.79 -3.71
C ARG A 57 17.70 -19.14 -3.35
N GLN A 58 17.33 -19.12 -2.07
CA GLN A 58 16.11 -18.51 -1.55
C GLN A 58 16.44 -17.10 -1.07
N ARG A 59 15.73 -16.07 -1.52
CA ARG A 59 15.92 -14.70 -1.03
C ARG A 59 14.67 -14.24 -0.29
N LEU A 60 14.85 -13.90 0.97
CA LEU A 60 13.81 -13.35 1.83
C LEU A 60 14.00 -11.84 1.93
N VAL A 61 12.95 -11.09 1.61
CA VAL A 61 12.95 -9.62 1.64
C VAL A 61 11.80 -9.15 2.50
N ALA A 62 12.04 -8.14 3.32
CA ALA A 62 10.98 -7.44 4.05
C ALA A 62 11.28 -5.94 4.10
N ASP A 63 10.25 -5.12 3.95
CA ASP A 63 10.28 -3.68 4.19
C ASP A 63 9.01 -3.34 4.97
N ILE A 64 9.15 -2.91 6.21
CA ILE A 64 8.04 -2.69 7.14
C ILE A 64 8.22 -1.31 7.76
N ASN A 65 7.22 -0.46 7.65
CA ASN A 65 7.18 0.90 8.18
C ASN A 65 5.90 1.06 9.00
N VAL A 66 6.04 1.48 10.25
CA VAL A 66 4.92 1.80 11.13
C VAL A 66 5.08 3.24 11.59
N ASN A 67 4.00 4.00 11.53
CA ASN A 67 3.99 5.38 11.96
C ASN A 67 2.74 5.73 12.75
N GLU A 68 2.88 6.75 13.58
CA GLU A 68 1.82 7.37 14.35
C GLU A 68 1.72 8.82 13.89
N THR A 69 0.52 9.24 13.53
CA THR A 69 0.20 10.61 13.13
C THR A 69 -0.69 11.24 14.19
N ARG A 70 -0.25 12.38 14.74
CA ARG A 70 -0.96 13.17 15.75
C ARG A 70 -1.24 14.56 15.23
N TYR A 71 -2.52 14.91 15.14
CA TYR A 71 -3.04 16.22 14.78
C TYR A 71 -3.11 17.14 16.02
N ASP A 72 -2.84 18.43 15.82
CA ASP A 72 -2.81 19.40 16.91
C ASP A 72 -4.22 19.86 17.31
N LYS A 73 -5.14 20.03 16.35
CA LYS A 73 -6.54 20.40 16.62
C LYS A 73 -7.51 19.23 16.47
N ASN A 74 -7.41 18.46 15.39
CA ASN A 74 -8.35 17.41 15.02
C ASN A 74 -7.91 16.06 15.59
N THR A 75 -7.84 15.94 16.92
CA THR A 75 -7.28 14.76 17.59
C THR A 75 -8.05 13.47 17.33
N ASP A 76 -9.31 13.56 16.93
CA ASP A 76 -10.14 12.40 16.55
C ASP A 76 -9.65 11.73 15.26
N LEU A 77 -8.82 12.42 14.48
CA LEU A 77 -8.18 11.89 13.27
C LEU A 77 -6.83 11.21 13.56
N ASN A 78 -6.33 11.27 14.80
CA ASN A 78 -5.08 10.62 15.19
C ASN A 78 -5.09 9.13 14.88
N PHE A 79 -4.06 8.64 14.20
CA PHE A 79 -4.02 7.23 13.80
C PHE A 79 -2.62 6.64 13.83
N THR A 80 -2.57 5.32 13.98
CA THR A 80 -1.39 4.52 13.68
C THR A 80 -1.58 3.87 12.31
N GLY A 81 -0.68 4.20 11.39
CA GLY A 81 -0.65 3.68 10.04
C GLY A 81 0.67 3.01 9.72
N GLY A 82 0.83 2.64 8.46
CA GLY A 82 2.05 2.01 8.00
C GLY A 82 1.87 1.24 6.70
N ASP A 83 2.99 0.77 6.19
CA ASP A 83 3.06 -0.10 5.03
C ASP A 83 4.08 -1.20 5.30
N GLY A 84 3.83 -2.38 4.76
CA GLY A 84 4.73 -3.50 4.90
C GLY A 84 4.64 -4.41 3.69
N ARG A 85 5.79 -4.87 3.21
CA ARG A 85 5.88 -5.94 2.21
C ARG A 85 6.86 -6.99 2.69
N THR A 86 6.44 -8.24 2.64
CA THR A 86 7.30 -9.42 2.84
C THR A 86 7.26 -10.27 1.59
N ALA A 87 8.42 -10.70 1.10
CA ALA A 87 8.53 -11.50 -0.11
C ALA A 87 9.55 -12.62 0.07
N TRP A 88 9.19 -13.80 -0.44
CA TRP A 88 10.08 -14.93 -0.62
C TRP A 88 10.26 -15.18 -2.10
N LEU A 89 11.44 -14.80 -2.62
CA LEU A 89 11.86 -15.14 -3.96
C LEU A 89 12.45 -16.54 -3.90
N TRP A 90 11.71 -17.49 -4.48
CA TRP A 90 12.03 -18.89 -4.40
C TRP A 90 12.65 -19.40 -5.70
N GLN A 91 13.51 -20.40 -5.55
CA GLN A 91 14.12 -21.09 -6.67
C GLN A 91 14.23 -22.59 -6.39
N LEU A 92 13.77 -23.41 -7.33
CA LEU A 92 13.81 -24.86 -7.26
C LEU A 92 14.55 -25.40 -8.50
N GLY A 93 15.70 -26.03 -8.30
CA GLY A 93 16.56 -26.40 -9.42
C GLY A 93 16.95 -25.20 -10.28
N ASN A 94 17.39 -25.42 -11.52
CA ASN A 94 17.86 -24.33 -12.38
C ASN A 94 16.74 -23.61 -13.12
N ASP A 95 15.60 -24.26 -13.26
CA ASP A 95 14.59 -23.84 -14.24
C ASP A 95 13.32 -23.28 -13.59
N TRP A 96 13.07 -23.58 -12.32
CA TRP A 96 11.89 -23.09 -11.59
C TRP A 96 12.24 -21.96 -10.64
N SER A 97 11.49 -20.87 -10.73
CA SER A 97 11.63 -19.72 -9.83
C SER A 97 10.36 -18.89 -9.79
N GLY A 98 10.18 -18.13 -8.72
CA GLY A 98 9.05 -17.26 -8.56
C GLY A 98 9.14 -16.43 -7.29
N GLU A 99 8.02 -15.84 -6.92
CA GLU A 99 7.89 -14.99 -5.74
C GLU A 99 6.56 -15.28 -5.06
N ALA A 100 6.60 -15.52 -3.74
CA ALA A 100 5.43 -15.43 -2.88
C ALA A 100 5.55 -14.14 -2.06
N SER A 101 4.54 -13.28 -2.08
CA SER A 101 4.59 -12.03 -1.33
C SER A 101 3.26 -11.70 -0.65
N TYR A 102 3.39 -10.91 0.41
CA TYR A 102 2.30 -10.31 1.15
C TYR A 102 2.63 -8.85 1.37
N GLN A 103 1.67 -7.98 1.10
CA GLN A 103 1.77 -6.55 1.35
C GLN A 103 0.55 -6.09 2.15
N ARG A 104 0.78 -5.25 3.16
CA ARG A 104 -0.27 -4.56 3.91
C ARG A 104 -0.01 -3.08 3.89
N ARG A 105 -1.06 -2.27 3.77
CA ARG A 105 -0.99 -0.82 3.96
C ARG A 105 -2.18 -0.38 4.79
N ARG A 106 -1.93 0.42 5.81
CA ARG A 106 -2.95 1.08 6.62
C ARG A 106 -2.73 2.58 6.61
N GLN A 107 -3.74 3.32 6.18
CA GLN A 107 -3.66 4.78 6.06
C GLN A 107 -5.00 5.43 6.39
N LEU A 108 -4.97 6.71 6.74
CA LEU A 108 -6.18 7.52 6.84
C LEU A 108 -6.80 7.72 5.46
N GLY A 109 -8.07 7.41 5.33
CA GLY A 109 -8.89 7.64 4.14
C GLY A 109 -9.08 9.14 3.90
N GLY A 110 -9.29 9.50 2.64
CA GLY A 110 -9.56 10.87 2.24
C GLY A 110 -10.88 11.42 2.81
N PHE A 111 -11.01 12.74 2.77
CA PHE A 111 -12.22 13.47 3.17
C PHE A 111 -13.05 13.95 1.98
N GLU A 112 -12.63 13.64 0.75
CA GLU A 112 -13.13 14.24 -0.50
C GLU A 112 -14.62 13.97 -0.77
N ASP A 113 -15.19 12.89 -0.22
CA ASP A 113 -16.53 12.41 -0.59
C ASP A 113 -17.59 12.43 0.53
N PHE A 114 -17.23 12.79 1.77
CA PHE A 114 -18.16 12.63 2.92
C PHE A 114 -18.33 13.89 3.76
N ARG A 115 -19.59 14.24 4.04
CA ARG A 115 -20.03 15.40 4.83
C ARG A 115 -19.83 15.25 6.34
N ARG A 116 -18.97 14.34 6.79
CA ARG A 116 -18.67 14.14 8.21
C ARG A 116 -17.20 13.83 8.40
N ASP A 117 -16.67 14.43 9.44
CA ASP A 117 -15.37 14.28 10.08
C ASP A 117 -15.20 12.92 10.77
N VAL A 118 -15.54 11.83 10.08
CA VAL A 118 -15.35 10.48 10.63
C VAL A 118 -13.97 9.99 10.27
N GLN A 119 -13.18 9.61 11.27
CA GLN A 119 -11.96 8.86 11.05
C GLN A 119 -12.28 7.55 10.32
N ASP A 120 -11.61 7.38 9.19
CA ASP A 120 -11.71 6.18 8.37
C ASP A 120 -10.30 5.70 8.05
N LEU A 121 -9.98 4.51 8.52
CA LEU A 121 -8.71 3.85 8.21
C LEU A 121 -8.98 2.83 7.13
N ILE A 122 -8.20 2.93 6.05
CA ILE A 122 -8.24 2.00 4.93
C ILE A 122 -7.10 1.01 5.14
N ASP A 123 -7.47 -0.25 5.40
CA ASP A 123 -6.56 -1.39 5.45
C ASP A 123 -6.59 -2.09 4.09
N THR A 124 -5.48 -2.12 3.38
CA THR A 124 -5.32 -2.85 2.11
C THR A 124 -4.34 -4.00 2.30
N ASP A 125 -4.78 -5.22 2.03
CA ASP A 125 -3.98 -6.44 2.06
C ASP A 125 -3.86 -7.01 0.63
N ILE A 126 -2.64 -7.33 0.19
CA ILE A 126 -2.36 -7.92 -1.12
C ILE A 126 -1.55 -9.19 -0.93
N TYR A 127 -2.05 -10.30 -1.45
CA TYR A 127 -1.37 -11.58 -1.51
C TYR A 127 -1.00 -11.86 -2.95
N SER A 128 0.21 -12.32 -3.22
CA SER A 128 0.63 -12.65 -4.58
C SER A 128 1.52 -13.88 -4.62
N LEU A 129 1.30 -14.73 -5.60
CA LEU A 129 2.15 -15.88 -5.90
C LEU A 129 2.44 -15.90 -7.40
N THR A 130 3.72 -15.98 -7.73
CA THR A 130 4.20 -16.11 -9.10
C THR A 130 5.07 -17.34 -9.20
N GLY A 131 5.02 -18.02 -10.35
CA GLY A 131 5.89 -19.15 -10.64
C GLY A 131 6.20 -19.22 -12.13
N GLY A 132 7.45 -19.54 -12.47
CA GLY A 132 7.85 -19.70 -13.87
C GLY A 132 8.86 -20.81 -14.08
N TYR A 133 8.79 -21.38 -15.27
CA TYR A 133 9.59 -22.49 -15.74
C TYR A 133 10.38 -22.11 -17.00
N GLN A 134 11.70 -22.24 -16.92
CA GLN A 134 12.64 -22.02 -18.00
C GLN A 134 12.89 -23.33 -18.77
N PHE A 135 12.06 -23.65 -19.75
CA PHE A 135 12.18 -24.92 -20.50
C PHE A 135 13.25 -24.90 -21.61
N HIS A 136 13.78 -23.72 -21.94
CA HIS A 136 14.88 -23.52 -22.89
C HIS A 136 15.71 -22.31 -22.45
N PRO A 137 17.02 -22.19 -22.72
CA PRO A 137 17.83 -21.02 -22.33
C PRO A 137 17.32 -19.63 -22.77
N ARG A 138 16.31 -19.60 -23.64
CA ARG A 138 15.70 -18.38 -24.19
C ARG A 138 14.19 -18.27 -23.97
N TRP A 139 13.53 -19.33 -23.50
CA TRP A 139 12.08 -19.34 -23.33
C TRP A 139 11.68 -19.64 -21.90
N ARG A 140 10.78 -18.83 -21.37
CA ARG A 140 10.19 -18.99 -20.05
C ARG A 140 8.69 -18.84 -20.14
N VAL A 141 7.97 -19.76 -19.50
CA VAL A 141 6.55 -19.59 -19.22
C VAL A 141 6.38 -19.29 -17.74
N SER A 142 5.45 -18.40 -17.39
CA SER A 142 5.09 -18.09 -16.01
C SER A 142 3.60 -17.90 -15.85
N ALA A 143 3.14 -18.08 -14.61
CA ALA A 143 1.80 -17.75 -14.18
C ALA A 143 1.86 -16.98 -12.86
N ASP A 144 0.85 -16.16 -12.64
CA ASP A 144 0.69 -15.36 -11.44
C ASP A 144 -0.76 -15.38 -10.96
N VAL A 145 -0.92 -15.30 -9.66
CA VAL A 145 -2.21 -15.09 -8.99
C VAL A 145 -2.03 -14.04 -7.91
N SER A 146 -2.99 -13.12 -7.82
CA SER A 146 -3.00 -12.13 -6.74
C SER A 146 -4.42 -11.90 -6.23
N LYS A 147 -4.52 -11.68 -4.93
CA LYS A 147 -5.75 -11.24 -4.28
C LYS A 147 -5.48 -9.93 -3.56
N GLN A 148 -6.39 -8.97 -3.70
CA GLN A 148 -6.37 -7.70 -3.00
C GLN A 148 -7.68 -7.52 -2.26
N ASP A 149 -7.59 -7.25 -0.96
CA ASP A 149 -8.70 -6.89 -0.09
C ASP A 149 -8.45 -5.46 0.42
N SER A 150 -9.48 -4.61 0.43
CA SER A 150 -9.42 -3.25 0.97
C SER A 150 -10.65 -2.99 1.82
N GLU A 151 -10.44 -2.70 3.10
CA GLU A 151 -11.50 -2.55 4.10
C GLU A 151 -11.47 -1.15 4.73
N HIS A 152 -12.66 -0.59 4.96
CA HIS A 152 -12.85 0.69 5.64
C HIS A 152 -13.24 0.48 7.12
N SER A 153 -12.54 1.15 8.03
CA SER A 153 -12.85 1.06 9.46
C SER A 153 -14.16 1.78 9.81
N ALA A 154 -14.51 2.85 9.09
CA ALA A 154 -15.74 3.59 9.34
C ALA A 154 -16.95 2.80 8.81
N ALA A 155 -17.91 2.49 9.69
CA ALA A 155 -19.08 1.68 9.32
C ALA A 155 -19.89 2.27 8.15
N VAL A 156 -19.94 3.60 8.03
CA VAL A 156 -20.63 4.31 6.93
C VAL A 156 -19.89 4.22 5.59
N ARG A 157 -18.63 3.79 5.58
CA ARG A 157 -17.77 3.65 4.39
C ARG A 157 -17.50 2.20 3.99
N ARG A 158 -17.97 1.22 4.75
CA ARG A 158 -17.84 -0.22 4.39
C ARG A 158 -18.51 -0.60 3.06
N THR A 159 -19.44 0.22 2.56
CA THR A 159 -19.97 0.03 1.20
C THR A 159 -18.93 0.25 0.10
N LEU A 160 -17.76 0.81 0.45
CA LEU A 160 -16.60 1.00 -0.43
C LEU A 160 -15.55 -0.12 -0.26
N ASP A 161 -15.81 -1.12 0.59
CA ASP A 161 -14.94 -2.28 0.71
C ASP A 161 -14.78 -2.94 -0.66
N TYR A 162 -13.56 -3.37 -0.97
CA TYR A 162 -13.17 -3.82 -2.29
C TYR A 162 -12.38 -5.12 -2.20
N ASP A 163 -12.85 -6.14 -2.91
CA ASP A 163 -12.12 -7.38 -3.15
C ASP A 163 -11.82 -7.53 -4.65
N SER A 164 -10.64 -8.06 -4.95
CA SER A 164 -10.24 -8.37 -6.32
C SER A 164 -9.31 -9.57 -6.37
N GLU A 165 -9.55 -10.43 -7.36
CA GLU A 165 -8.68 -11.54 -7.69
C GLU A 165 -8.23 -11.39 -9.14
N THR A 166 -6.93 -11.59 -9.37
CA THR A 166 -6.32 -11.54 -10.69
C THR A 166 -5.52 -12.82 -10.91
N VAL A 167 -5.60 -13.35 -12.13
CA VAL A 167 -4.83 -14.50 -12.59
C VAL A 167 -4.21 -14.12 -13.92
N GLY A 168 -2.92 -14.38 -14.08
CA GLY A 168 -2.17 -14.04 -15.28
C GLY A 168 -1.30 -15.21 -15.76
N ALA A 169 -1.00 -15.20 -17.06
CA ALA A 169 0.01 -16.06 -17.65
C ALA A 169 0.90 -15.26 -18.60
N GLU A 170 2.20 -15.57 -18.61
CA GLU A 170 3.19 -14.88 -19.45
C GLU A 170 4.08 -15.89 -20.18
N LEU A 171 4.31 -15.66 -21.48
CA LEU A 171 5.36 -16.32 -22.25
C LEU A 171 6.43 -15.28 -22.63
N ARG A 172 7.67 -15.52 -22.21
CA ARG A 172 8.80 -14.61 -22.44
C ARG A 172 9.89 -15.25 -23.29
N TYR A 173 10.32 -14.55 -24.34
CA TYR A 173 11.46 -14.90 -25.18
C TYR A 173 12.63 -13.93 -24.96
N ARG A 174 13.84 -14.47 -24.77
CA ARG A 174 15.10 -13.72 -24.65
C ARG A 174 15.90 -13.81 -25.94
N THR A 175 16.23 -12.67 -26.55
CA THR A 175 17.03 -12.61 -27.78
C THR A 175 18.51 -12.87 -27.48
N PRO A 176 19.34 -13.21 -28.50
CA PRO A 176 20.79 -13.35 -28.34
C PRO A 176 21.49 -12.08 -27.84
N ALA A 177 20.91 -10.90 -28.09
CA ALA A 177 21.39 -9.61 -27.60
C ALA A 177 20.93 -9.30 -26.16
N LEU A 178 20.34 -10.27 -25.45
CA LEU A 178 19.80 -10.15 -24.09
C LEU A 178 18.58 -9.22 -23.94
N ASN A 179 17.88 -8.93 -25.04
CA ASN A 179 16.59 -8.24 -25.00
C ASN A 179 15.45 -9.23 -24.71
N PHE A 180 14.30 -8.75 -24.24
CA PHE A 180 13.14 -9.57 -23.92
C PHE A 180 11.91 -9.12 -24.70
N ILE A 181 11.11 -10.08 -25.15
CA ILE A 181 9.76 -9.87 -25.70
C ILE A 181 8.82 -10.80 -24.93
N GLY A 182 7.71 -10.26 -24.44
CA GLY A 182 6.73 -11.00 -23.63
C GLY A 182 5.30 -10.78 -24.14
N VAL A 183 4.46 -11.79 -23.99
CA VAL A 183 3.00 -11.70 -24.16
C VAL A 183 2.37 -12.14 -22.84
N GLN A 184 1.44 -11.34 -22.33
CA GLN A 184 0.70 -11.59 -21.08
C GLN A 184 -0.81 -11.66 -21.39
N ALA A 185 -1.52 -12.53 -20.69
CA ALA A 185 -2.98 -12.68 -20.73
C ALA A 185 -3.54 -12.83 -19.33
#